data_AF-A0A6G4X6L4-F1
#
_entry.id   AF-A0A6G4X6L4-F1
#
_cell.length_a   1.000
_cell.length_b   1.000
_cell.length_c   1.000
_cell.angle_alpha   90.00
_cell.angle_beta   90.00
_cell.angle_gamma   90.00
#
_symmetry.space_group_name_H-M   'P 1'
#
loop_
_entity.id
_entity.type
_entity.pdbx_description
1 polymer ?
#
loop_
_entity_poly.entity_id
_entity_poly.type
_entity_poly.pdbx_seq_one_letter_code
_entity_poly.pdbx_strand_id
1 'polypeptide(L)' 'MTAHWPPADLPGLHVCFGEWDRNTGRWLHYPTADYRCAACGWTTSASGDAVPRIPLAITAHQLICPTDRKETAA' A
#
# COMPACT_ATOMS: atom_id res chain seq x y z
N MET A 1 8.49 14.04 -14.03
CA MET A 1 8.10 12.77 -13.38
C MET A 1 6.94 13.07 -12.45
N THR A 2 5.71 13.00 -12.94
CA THR A 2 4.51 13.18 -12.13
C THR A 2 4.20 11.85 -11.47
N ALA A 3 4.55 11.72 -10.18
CA ALA A 3 4.06 10.61 -9.38
C ALA A 3 2.54 10.80 -9.23
N HIS A 4 1.77 10.11 -10.07
CA HIS A 4 0.34 9.98 -9.87
C HIS A 4 0.15 9.13 -8.61
N TRP A 5 -0.19 9.79 -7.50
CA TRP A 5 -0.63 9.07 -6.31
C TRP A 5 -1.84 8.25 -6.72
N PRO A 6 -1.85 6.92 -6.48
CA PRO A 6 -3.02 6.12 -6.79
C PRO A 6 -4.23 6.70 -6.02
N PRO A 7 -5.44 6.63 -6.60
CA PRO A 7 -6.64 7.10 -5.93
C PRO A 7 -6.72 6.45 -4.54
N ALA A 8 -7.15 7.23 -3.55
CA ALA A 8 -7.22 6.84 -2.14
C ALA A 8 -8.21 5.69 -1.85
N ASP A 9 -8.76 5.06 -2.88
CA ASP A 9 -9.84 4.08 -2.86
C ASP A 9 -9.35 2.64 -2.69
N LEU A 10 -8.29 2.41 -1.92
CA LEU A 10 -7.89 1.05 -1.52
C LEU A 10 -8.35 0.79 -0.08
N PRO A 11 -9.55 0.20 0.14
CA PRO A 11 -10.00 -0.19 1.45
C PRO A 11 -8.94 -1.04 2.16
N GLY A 12 -8.58 -0.64 3.38
CA GLY A 12 -7.57 -1.33 4.18
C GLY A 12 -6.13 -0.87 3.97
N LEU A 13 -5.86 0.10 3.06
CA LEU A 13 -4.58 0.79 2.97
C LEU A 13 -4.55 1.99 3.92
N HIS A 14 -3.51 2.08 4.74
CA HIS A 14 -3.23 3.20 5.63
C HIS A 14 -1.83 3.74 5.33
N VAL A 15 -1.70 5.07 5.16
CA VAL A 15 -0.42 5.72 4.84
C VAL A 15 -0.11 6.78 5.89
N CYS A 16 1.08 6.69 6.47
CA CYS A 16 1.63 7.71 7.37
C CYS A 16 2.77 8.43 6.62
N PHE A 17 2.69 9.75 6.50
CA PHE A 17 3.65 10.54 5.71
C PHE A 17 5.04 10.72 6.36
N GLY A 18 5.20 10.29 7.61
CA GLY A 18 6.43 10.49 8.37
C GLY A 18 6.68 11.97 8.70
N GLU A 19 7.91 12.27 9.08
CA GLU A 19 8.35 13.59 9.51
C GLU A 19 9.75 13.89 8.96
N TRP A 20 9.87 14.93 8.14
CA TRP A 20 11.13 15.37 7.53
C TRP A 20 11.64 16.64 8.20
N ASP A 21 12.85 16.58 8.76
CA ASP A 21 13.55 17.76 9.25
C ASP A 21 14.30 18.44 8.10
N ARG A 22 13.82 19.63 7.75
CA ARG A 22 14.41 20.47 6.69
C ARG A 22 15.76 21.06 7.07
N ASN A 23 16.06 21.23 8.36
CA ASN A 23 17.31 21.83 8.82
C ASN A 23 18.47 20.83 8.74
N THR A 24 18.20 19.57 9.08
CA THR A 24 19.21 18.49 9.03
C THR A 24 19.19 17.71 7.71
N GLY A 25 18.15 17.89 6.89
CA GLY A 25 17.99 17.16 5.63
C GLY A 25 17.81 15.66 5.86
N ARG A 26 17.09 15.28 6.92
CA ARG A 26 16.90 13.89 7.33
C ARG A 26 15.45 13.62 7.74
N TRP A 27 15.03 12.37 7.60
CA TRP A 27 13.80 11.88 8.20
C TRP A 27 13.99 11.75 9.72
N LEU A 28 13.10 12.37 10.49
CA LEU A 28 12.92 12.07 11.91
C LEU A 28 12.08 10.79 12.08
N HIS A 29 11.06 10.64 11.22
CA HIS A 29 10.24 9.45 11.11
C HIS A 29 10.02 9.13 9.64
N TYR A 30 10.36 7.94 9.19
CA TYR A 30 10.11 7.54 7.81
C TYR A 30 8.61 7.42 7.52
N PRO A 31 8.16 7.70 6.29
CA PRO A 31 6.80 7.37 5.90
C PRO A 31 6.59 5.87 5.97
N THR A 32 5.36 5.45 6.28
CA THR A 32 4.95 4.04 6.29
C THR A 32 3.66 3.85 5.52
N ALA A 33 3.45 2.63 5.04
CA ALA A 33 2.20 2.20 4.45
C ALA A 33 1.91 0.78 4.91
N ASP A 34 0.69 0.56 5.39
CA ASP A 34 0.20 -0.71 5.88
C ASP A 34 -1.07 -1.08 5.13
N TYR A 35 -1.18 -2.33 4.70
CA TYR A 35 -2.36 -2.83 4.01
C TYR A 35 -2.82 -4.14 4.61
N ARG A 36 -4.14 -4.28 4.77
CA ARG A 36 -4.79 -5.54 5.09
C ARG A 36 -5.91 -5.80 4.10
N CYS A 37 -5.81 -6.90 3.36
CA CYS A 37 -6.88 -7.41 2.52
C CYS A 37 -8.07 -7.79 3.41
N ALA A 38 -9.22 -7.15 3.20
CA ALA A 38 -10.45 -7.47 3.91
C ALA A 38 -10.99 -8.88 3.59
N ALA A 39 -10.60 -9.42 2.42
CA ALA A 39 -11.21 -10.60 1.84
C ALA A 39 -10.56 -11.92 2.33
N CYS A 40 -9.22 -11.94 2.44
CA CYS A 40 -8.47 -13.11 2.91
C CYS A 40 -7.55 -12.83 4.11
N GLY A 41 -7.48 -11.58 4.58
CA GLY A 41 -6.65 -11.20 5.71
C GLY A 41 -5.15 -11.02 5.40
N TRP A 42 -4.71 -11.19 4.15
CA TRP A 42 -3.32 -10.96 3.77
C TRP A 42 -2.88 -9.53 4.09
N THR A 43 -1.68 -9.38 4.65
CA THR A 43 -1.12 -8.09 5.04
C THR A 43 0.20 -7.81 4.33
N THR A 44 0.46 -6.54 4.06
CA THR A 44 1.77 -6.06 3.61
C THR A 44 2.05 -4.68 4.18
N SER A 45 3.32 -4.36 4.37
CA SER A 45 3.77 -3.11 4.95
C SER A 45 5.04 -2.63 4.25
N ALA A 46 5.24 -1.31 4.18
CA ALA A 46 6.46 -0.70 3.66
C ALA A 46 6.83 0.57 4.43
N SER A 47 8.11 0.94 4.37
CA SER A 47 8.64 2.14 5.00
C SER A 47 9.63 2.88 4.08
N GLY A 48 9.75 4.19 4.24
CA GLY A 48 10.67 5.02 3.47
C GLY A 48 10.44 4.90 1.97
N ASP A 49 11.51 4.64 1.22
CA ASP A 49 11.48 4.57 -0.25
C ASP A 49 10.70 3.38 -0.80
N ALA A 50 10.29 2.43 0.05
CA ALA A 50 9.43 1.32 -0.33
C ALA A 50 7.94 1.67 -0.35
N VAL A 51 7.51 2.75 0.32
CA VAL A 51 6.08 3.16 0.40
C VAL A 51 5.42 3.30 -0.98
N PRO A 52 6.06 3.93 -2.00
CA PRO A 52 5.47 4.03 -3.34
C PRO A 52 5.26 2.69 -4.05
N ARG A 53 5.84 1.58 -3.55
CA ARG A 53 5.74 0.24 -4.16
C ARG A 53 4.61 -0.61 -3.57
N ILE A 54 4.01 -0.20 -2.46
CA ILE A 54 2.89 -0.92 -1.83
C ILE A 54 1.72 -1.19 -2.79
N PRO A 55 1.28 -0.23 -3.63
CA PRO A 55 0.20 -0.48 -4.57
C PRO A 55 0.44 -1.66 -5.50
N LEU A 56 1.69 -1.88 -5.94
CA LEU A 56 2.05 -3.03 -6.78
C LEU A 56 1.88 -4.36 -6.04
N ALA A 57 2.31 -4.41 -4.77
CA ALA A 57 2.15 -5.61 -3.93
C ALA A 57 0.67 -5.92 -3.69
N ILE A 58 -0.16 -4.88 -3.50
CA ILE A 58 -1.62 -5.00 -3.37
C ILE A 58 -2.23 -5.58 -4.65
N THR A 59 -1.93 -5.00 -5.81
CA THR A 59 -2.45 -5.48 -7.10
C THR A 59 -2.01 -6.92 -7.38
N ALA A 60 -0.75 -7.26 -7.12
CA ALA A 60 -0.25 -8.63 -7.30
C ALA A 60 -1.00 -9.63 -6.40
N HIS A 61 -1.30 -9.24 -5.16
CA HIS A 61 -2.11 -10.05 -4.26
C HIS A 61 -3.55 -10.22 -4.77
N GLN A 62 -4.18 -9.14 -5.24
CA GLN A 62 -5.58 -9.15 -5.73
C GLN A 62 -5.78 -10.20 -6.84
N LEU A 63 -4.80 -10.37 -7.73
CA LEU A 63 -4.87 -11.35 -8.83
C LEU A 63 -4.97 -12.82 -8.37
N ILE A 64 -4.52 -13.13 -7.15
CA ILE A 64 -4.53 -14.49 -6.59
C ILE A 64 -5.40 -14.60 -5.34
N CYS A 65 -6.10 -13.52 -4.98
CA CYS A 65 -6.91 -13.46 -3.78
C CYS A 65 -8.10 -14.40 -3.94
N PRO A 66 -8.35 -15.33 -2.99
CA PRO A 66 -9.38 -16.35 -3.12
C PRO A 66 -10.81 -15.79 -3.24
N THR A 67 -11.03 -14.52 -2.89
CA THR A 67 -12.33 -13.85 -2.95
C THR A 67 -12.62 -13.21 -4.32
N ASP A 68 -11.64 -13.12 -5.22
CA ASP A 68 -11.85 -12.72 -6.63
C ASP A 68 -12.33 -13.91 -7.50
N ARG A 69 -12.33 -15.14 -6.96
CA ARG A 69 -13.08 -16.26 -7.54
C ARG A 69 -14.57 -16.14 -7.20
N LYS A 70 -15.23 -15.13 -7.75
CA LYS A 70 -16.66 -15.32 -8.07
C LYS A 70 -16.73 -16.36 -9.18
N GLU A 71 -17.12 -17.56 -8.77
CA GLU A 71 -17.81 -18.59 -9.56
C GLU A 71 -17.95 -18.29 -11.06
N THR A 72 -17.01 -18.76 -11.88
CA THR A 72 -17.36 -19.16 -13.25
C THR A 72 -17.94 -20.57 -13.15
N ALA A 73 -19.16 -20.65 -12.64
CA ALA A 73 -20.00 -21.83 -12.68
C ALA A 73 -21.32 -21.45 -13.35
N ALA A 74 -21.35 -21.53 -14.68
CA ALA A 74 -22.51 -21.79 -15.53
C ALA A 74 -22.05 -21.98 -16.98
#